data_AF-A0AAF0FBY4-F1
#
_entry.id   AF-A0AAF0FBY4-F1
#
_cell.length_a   1.000
_cell.length_b   1.000
_cell.length_c   1.000
_cell.angle_alpha   90.00
_cell.angle_beta   90.00
_cell.angle_gamma   90.00
#
_symmetry.space_group_name_H-M   'P 1'
#
loop_
_entity.id
_entity.type
_entity.pdbx_description
1 polymer ?
#
loop_
_entity_poly.entity_id
_entity_poly.type
_entity_poly.pdbx_seq_one_letter_code
_entity_poly.pdbx_strand_id
1 'polypeptide(L)'
;MVKVELDDQTRETIIPHLKQLIENVNKGGVPAYEKEVSRLQASKDIYHEKGNDAGSWEDEQFYNILINLNHNIKVQQSIGTAQHRDELIHALEKELNRLEQQ
;
A
#
# COMPACT_ATOMS: atom_id res chain seq x y z
N MET A 1 2.40 15.97 9.36
CA MET A 1 2.39 14.64 8.72
C MET A 1 1.15 13.92 9.24
N VAL A 2 0.16 13.66 8.38
CA VAL A 2 -1.09 13.00 8.80
C VAL A 2 -0.79 11.50 8.92
N LYS A 3 -0.81 10.96 10.13
CA LYS A 3 -0.72 9.51 10.34
C LYS A 3 -2.10 8.93 10.05
N VAL A 4 -2.16 7.89 9.21
CA VAL A 4 -3.37 7.08 9.09
C VAL A 4 -3.46 6.24 10.36
N GLU A 5 -4.36 6.63 11.27
CA GLU A 5 -4.73 5.81 12.42
C GLU A 5 -5.80 4.83 11.98
N LEU A 6 -5.46 3.55 12.04
CA LEU A 6 -6.38 2.46 11.74
C LEU A 6 -6.90 1.89 13.05
N ASP A 7 -8.18 1.54 13.08
CA ASP A 7 -8.72 0.68 14.14
C ASP A 7 -8.07 -0.72 14.10
N ASP A 8 -8.18 -1.46 15.21
CA ASP A 8 -7.55 -2.78 15.36
C ASP A 8 -7.99 -3.77 14.28
N GLN A 9 -9.26 -3.76 13.88
CA GLN A 9 -9.82 -4.70 12.90
C GLN A 9 -9.30 -4.41 11.48
N THR A 10 -9.28 -3.13 11.10
CA THR A 10 -8.71 -2.68 9.82
C THR A 10 -7.21 -2.96 9.77
N ARG A 11 -6.50 -2.78 10.89
CA ARG A 11 -5.07 -3.07 11.01
C ARG A 11 -4.75 -4.55 10.83
N GLU A 12 -5.48 -5.42 11.52
CA GLU A 12 -5.34 -6.88 11.40
C GLU A 12 -5.60 -7.37 9.97
N THR A 13 -6.46 -6.68 9.23
CA THR A 13 -6.75 -6.98 7.81
C THR A 13 -5.63 -6.48 6.89
N ILE A 14 -5.10 -5.27 7.12
CA ILE A 14 -4.10 -4.65 6.24
C ILE A 14 -2.71 -5.28 6.40
N ILE A 15 -2.31 -5.69 7.61
CA ILE A 15 -1.01 -6.32 7.87
C ILE A 15 -0.69 -7.48 6.91
N PRO A 16 -1.55 -8.49 6.70
CA PRO A 16 -1.26 -9.58 5.77
C PRO A 16 -1.18 -9.10 4.31
N HIS A 17 -1.99 -8.12 3.89
CA HIS A 17 -1.89 -7.53 2.55
C HIS A 17 -0.55 -6.82 2.34
N LEU A 18 -0.08 -6.08 3.34
CA LEU A 18 1.21 -5.39 3.30
C LEU A 18 2.38 -6.39 3.26
N LYS A 19 2.31 -7.48 4.04
CA LYS A 19 3.29 -8.60 3.98
C LYS A 19 3.34 -9.24 2.59
N GLN A 20 2.18 -9.52 2.00
CA GLN A 20 2.10 -10.10 0.66
C GLN A 20 2.65 -9.16 -0.41
N LEU A 21 2.39 -7.85 -0.27
CA LEU A 21 2.92 -6.84 -1.18
C LEU A 21 4.45 -6.78 -1.11
N ILE A 22 5.03 -6.78 0.09
CA ILE A 22 6.49 -6.83 0.28
C ILE A 22 7.09 -8.05 -0.42
N GLU A 23 6.49 -9.23 -0.25
CA GLU A 23 6.94 -10.44 -0.92
C GLU A 23 6.87 -10.32 -2.45
N ASN A 24 5.77 -9.76 -2.96
CA ASN A 24 5.56 -9.55 -4.40
C ASN A 24 6.56 -8.54 -4.97
N VAL A 25 6.89 -7.47 -4.26
CA VAL A 25 7.90 -6.48 -4.67
C VAL A 25 9.31 -7.07 -4.60
N ASN A 26 9.59 -7.92 -3.62
CA ASN A 26 10.88 -8.60 -3.53
C ASN A 26 11.11 -9.54 -4.73
N LYS A 27 10.06 -10.26 -5.17
CA LYS A 27 10.12 -11.18 -6.32
C LYS A 27 10.00 -10.48 -7.68
N GLY A 28 9.10 -9.51 -7.80
CA GLY A 28 8.68 -8.90 -9.06
C GLY A 28 9.12 -7.45 -9.26
N GLY A 29 9.77 -6.84 -8.26
CA GLY A 29 10.23 -5.46 -8.30
C GLY A 29 9.12 -4.42 -8.14
N VAL A 30 9.46 -3.17 -8.46
CA VAL A 30 8.53 -2.02 -8.46
C VAL A 30 7.24 -2.26 -9.26
N PRO A 31 7.24 -2.99 -10.40
CA PRO A 31 5.99 -3.26 -11.12
C PRO A 31 4.92 -4.01 -10.31
N ALA A 32 5.33 -4.85 -9.35
CA ALA A 32 4.36 -5.53 -8.47
C ALA A 32 3.62 -4.54 -7.55
N TYR A 33 4.32 -3.49 -7.11
CA TYR A 33 3.74 -2.41 -6.33
C TYR A 33 2.81 -1.54 -7.17
N GLU A 34 3.25 -1.11 -8.35
CA GLU A 34 2.43 -0.29 -9.26
C GLU A 34 1.12 -0.99 -9.64
N LYS A 35 1.18 -2.31 -9.85
CA LYS A 35 0.00 -3.13 -10.13
C LYS A 35 -0.99 -3.14 -8.96
N GLU A 36 -0.50 -3.25 -7.73
CA GLU A 36 -1.36 -3.23 -6.53
C GLU A 36 -2.00 -1.85 -6.33
N VAL A 37 -1.21 -0.77 -6.46
CA VAL A 37 -1.75 0.60 -6.40
C VAL A 37 -2.81 0.81 -7.47
N SER A 38 -2.60 0.32 -8.69
CA SER A 38 -3.57 0.40 -9.80
C SER A 38 -4.84 -0.41 -9.51
N ARG A 39 -4.72 -1.61 -8.93
CA ARG A 39 -5.87 -2.43 -8.51
C ARG A 39 -6.73 -1.68 -7.49
N LEU A 40 -6.08 -1.10 -6.48
CA LEU A 40 -6.73 -0.37 -5.40
C LEU A 40 -7.41 0.92 -5.89
N GLN A 41 -6.75 1.65 -6.80
CA GLN A 41 -7.35 2.81 -7.47
C GLN A 41 -8.61 2.41 -8.24
N ALA A 42 -8.55 1.32 -9.03
CA ALA A 42 -9.71 0.84 -9.77
C ALA A 42 -10.84 0.37 -8.84
N SER A 43 -10.49 -0.29 -7.73
CA SER A 43 -11.43 -0.64 -6.65
C SER A 43 -12.17 0.63 -6.19
N LYS A 44 -11.43 1.65 -5.79
CA LYS A 44 -11.97 2.92 -5.30
C LYS A 44 -12.89 3.61 -6.33
N ASP A 45 -12.49 3.67 -7.59
CA ASP A 45 -13.27 4.30 -8.65
C ASP A 45 -14.60 3.56 -8.89
N ILE A 46 -14.58 2.22 -8.90
CA ILE A 46 -15.79 1.40 -9.04
C ILE A 46 -16.75 1.57 -7.85
N TYR A 47 -16.23 1.75 -6.63
CA TYR A 47 -17.06 1.94 -5.43
C TYR A 47 -17.70 3.32 -5.35
N HIS A 48 -16.98 4.38 -5.72
CA HIS A 48 -17.55 5.72 -5.83
C HIS A 48 -18.71 5.79 -6.83
N GLU A 49 -18.71 4.94 -7.85
CA GLU A 49 -19.82 4.84 -8.81
C GLU A 49 -21.00 3.97 -8.32
N LYS A 50 -20.77 3.01 -7.41
CA LYS A 50 -21.76 1.96 -7.07
C LYS A 50 -22.28 1.95 -5.63
N GLY A 51 -21.73 2.76 -4.72
CA GLY A 51 -22.30 3.01 -3.39
C GLY A 51 -22.51 1.77 -2.51
N ASN A 52 -21.58 0.80 -2.52
CA ASN A 52 -21.68 -0.45 -1.76
C ASN A 52 -20.52 -0.58 -0.76
N ASP A 53 -20.84 -0.61 0.54
CA ASP A 53 -19.96 -0.18 1.66
C ASP A 53 -19.01 -1.24 2.26
N ALA A 54 -19.16 -2.54 1.98
CA ALA A 54 -18.58 -3.57 2.86
C ALA A 54 -17.15 -4.05 2.53
N GLY A 55 -16.57 -3.65 1.39
CA GLY A 55 -15.19 -4.00 1.02
C GLY A 55 -14.33 -2.80 0.62
N SER A 56 -14.87 -1.59 0.76
CA SER A 56 -14.25 -0.36 0.28
C SER A 56 -13.38 0.32 1.33
N TRP A 57 -13.63 0.08 2.62
CA TRP A 57 -12.92 0.77 3.69
C TRP A 57 -11.49 0.27 3.81
N GLU A 58 -11.27 -1.04 3.87
CA GLU A 58 -9.93 -1.63 4.00
C GLU A 58 -9.08 -1.40 2.75
N ASP A 59 -9.66 -1.54 1.55
CA ASP A 59 -8.98 -1.23 0.29
C ASP A 59 -8.63 0.27 0.21
N GLU A 60 -9.51 1.17 0.68
CA GLU A 60 -9.21 2.62 0.73
C GLU A 60 -8.11 2.95 1.74
N GLN A 61 -8.16 2.37 2.94
CA GLN A 61 -7.12 2.56 3.94
C GLN A 61 -5.78 1.99 3.45
N PHE A 62 -5.80 0.84 2.79
CA PHE A 62 -4.59 0.25 2.21
C PHE A 62 -4.05 1.14 1.10
N TYR A 63 -4.89 1.63 0.20
CA TYR A 63 -4.51 2.60 -0.84
C TYR A 63 -3.89 3.87 -0.24
N ASN A 64 -4.50 4.45 0.79
CA ASN A 64 -3.99 5.65 1.46
C ASN A 64 -2.61 5.42 2.09
N ILE A 65 -2.35 4.23 2.63
CA ILE A 65 -1.01 3.85 3.10
C ILE A 65 -0.01 3.84 1.93
N LEU A 66 -0.34 3.16 0.83
CA LEU A 66 0.57 3.05 -0.31
C LEU A 66 0.86 4.41 -0.94
N ILE A 67 -0.15 5.26 -1.14
CA ILE A 67 0.05 6.61 -1.69
C ILE A 67 0.92 7.48 -0.76
N ASN A 68 0.71 7.40 0.56
CA ASN A 68 1.58 8.09 1.52
C ASN A 68 3.04 7.62 1.44
N LEU A 69 3.29 6.32 1.21
CA LEU A 69 4.64 5.81 0.95
C LEU A 69 5.19 6.34 -0.38
N ASN A 70 4.36 6.38 -1.43
CA ASN A 70 4.72 6.85 -2.77
C ASN A 70 5.02 8.37 -2.83
N HIS A 71 4.50 9.17 -1.90
CA HIS A 71 4.86 10.58 -1.77
C HIS A 71 6.18 10.78 -1.02
N ASN A 72 6.55 9.86 -0.14
CA ASN A 72 7.78 9.93 0.66
C ASN A 72 8.99 9.38 -0.09
N ILE A 73 8.79 8.30 -0.85
CA ILE A 73 9.75 7.75 -1.78
C ILE A 73 9.52 8.52 -3.07
N LYS A 74 10.53 9.16 -3.67
CA LYS A 74 10.37 9.90 -4.94
C LYS A 74 10.17 8.94 -6.12
N VAL A 75 9.19 8.03 -6.05
CA VAL A 75 8.81 7.07 -7.09
C VAL A 75 8.30 7.78 -8.34
N GLN A 76 8.12 9.10 -8.28
CA GLN A 76 7.52 9.88 -9.35
C GLN A 76 8.17 9.73 -10.74
N GLN A 77 9.42 9.30 -10.90
CA GLN A 77 10.03 9.26 -12.25
C GLN A 77 11.12 8.20 -12.51
N SER A 78 11.33 7.17 -11.68
CA SER A 78 12.45 6.26 -11.91
C SER A 78 12.05 4.87 -12.34
N ILE A 79 12.31 4.60 -13.62
CA ILE A 79 12.22 3.28 -14.25
C ILE A 79 13.24 2.35 -13.56
N GLY A 80 12.73 1.41 -12.76
CA GLY A 80 13.27 0.05 -12.63
C GLY A 80 14.77 -0.12 -12.29
N THR A 81 15.30 0.58 -11.29
CA THR A 81 16.60 0.18 -10.71
C THR A 81 16.41 -0.65 -9.43
N ALA A 82 17.29 -1.62 -9.17
CA ALA A 82 17.25 -2.44 -7.96
C ALA A 82 17.23 -1.60 -6.67
N GLN A 83 17.86 -0.42 -6.69
CA GLN A 83 17.85 0.55 -5.60
C GLN A 83 16.43 1.04 -5.24
N HIS A 84 15.56 1.31 -6.23
CA HIS A 84 14.18 1.73 -5.96
C HIS A 84 13.35 0.61 -5.36
N ARG A 85 13.59 -0.64 -5.77
CA ARG A 85 12.96 -1.80 -5.15
C ARG A 85 13.33 -1.89 -3.67
N ASP A 86 14.62 -1.78 -3.35
CA ASP A 86 15.10 -1.95 -1.99
C ASP A 86 14.63 -0.80 -1.07
N GLU A 87 14.63 0.45 -1.57
CA GLU A 87 14.04 1.60 -0.87
C GLU A 87 12.53 1.43 -0.62
N LEU A 88 11.81 0.89 -1.61
CA LEU A 88 10.39 0.59 -1.50
C LEU A 88 10.09 -0.52 -0.48
N ILE A 89 10.84 -1.62 -0.53
CA ILE A 89 10.72 -2.70 0.46
C ILE A 89 10.99 -2.15 1.87
N HIS A 90 12.06 -1.38 2.05
CA HIS A 90 12.38 -0.80 3.35
C HIS A 90 11.26 0.11 3.88
N ALA A 91 10.66 0.92 3.01
CA ALA A 91 9.55 1.78 3.39
C ALA A 91 8.28 0.98 3.75
N LEU A 92 7.96 -0.07 2.98
CA LEU A 92 6.85 -0.98 3.26
C LEU A 92 7.06 -1.74 4.59
N GLU A 93 8.28 -2.23 4.84
CA GLU A 93 8.64 -2.90 6.09
C GLU A 93 8.57 -1.96 7.29
N LYS A 94 8.99 -0.69 7.12
CA LYS A 94 8.87 0.31 8.18
C LYS A 94 7.41 0.58 8.54
N GLU A 95 6.54 0.66 7.54
CA GLU A 95 5.11 0.84 7.75
C GLU A 95 4.47 -0.41 8.39
N LEU A 96 4.89 -1.60 7.96
CA LEU A 96 4.46 -2.86 8.57
C LEU A 96 4.82 -2.91 10.06
N ASN A 97 6.07 -2.62 10.40
CA ASN A 97 6.51 -2.57 11.80
C ASN A 97 5.73 -1.54 12.61
N ARG A 98 5.39 -0.39 12.01
CA ARG A 98 4.56 0.63 12.67
C ARG A 98 3.17 0.07 13.00
N LEU A 99 2.53 -0.61 12.05
CA LEU A 99 1.21 -1.21 12.25
C LEU A 99 1.25 -2.37 13.26
N GLU A 100 2.32 -3.17 13.28
CA GLU A 100 2.45 -4.27 14.25
C GLU A 100 2.74 -3.78 15.69
N GLN A 101 3.18 -2.54 15.88
CA GLN A 101 3.51 -1.95 17.19
C GLN A 101 2.40 -1.05 17.78
N GLN A 102 1.31 -0.81 17.03
CA GLN A 102 0.12 -0.10 17.52
C GLN A 102 -0.82 -1.05 18.23
#